data_AF-A0A536GCY8-F1
#
_entry.id   AF-A0A536GCY8-F1
#
_cell.length_a   1.000
_cell.length_b   1.000
_cell.length_c   1.000
_cell.angle_alpha   90.00
_cell.angle_beta   90.00
_cell.angle_gamma   90.00
#
_symmetry.space_group_name_H-M   'P 1'
#
loop_
_entity.id
_entity.type
_entity.pdbx_description
1 polymer ?
#
loop_
_entity_poly.entity_id
_entity_poly.type
_entity_poly.pdbx_seq_one_letter_code
_entity_poly.pdbx_strand_id
1 'polypeptide(L)'
;MSRGFRDADTTQALSDQAVATAIERILDRGRDEALAAASSPEDPRYGRCQDCGGGIGEERLEALPTAIRCVRCQAAWEQSHPY
;
A
#
# COMPACT_ATOMS: atom_id res chain seq x y z
N MET A 1 46.63 6.45 -18.60
CA MET A 1 45.38 5.86 -19.13
C MET A 1 44.65 5.19 -17.97
N SER A 2 43.58 5.81 -17.44
CA SER A 2 42.76 5.21 -16.37
C SER A 2 41.45 4.72 -16.95
N ARG A 3 41.41 3.44 -17.36
CA ARG A 3 40.16 2.75 -17.74
C ARG A 3 39.47 2.11 -16.54
N GLY A 4 40.24 1.60 -15.56
CA GLY A 4 39.71 0.85 -14.42
C GLY A 4 38.81 1.61 -13.44
N PHE A 5 38.86 2.95 -13.38
CA PHE A 5 37.96 3.71 -12.48
C PHE A 5 36.53 3.83 -13.04
N ARG A 6 36.37 3.93 -14.37
CA ARG A 6 35.04 4.07 -15.00
C ARG A 6 34.27 2.75 -15.03
N ASP A 7 34.97 1.62 -15.13
CA ASP A 7 34.33 0.30 -15.18
C ASP A 7 33.80 -0.14 -13.80
N ALA A 8 34.44 0.27 -12.71
CA ALA A 8 33.96 0.02 -11.35
C ALA A 8 32.71 0.85 -11.02
N ASP A 9 32.69 2.12 -11.42
CA ASP A 9 31.57 3.03 -11.21
C ASP A 9 30.31 2.56 -11.98
N THR A 10 30.50 2.08 -13.22
CA THR A 10 29.39 1.49 -14.00
C THR A 10 28.92 0.17 -13.41
N THR A 11 29.82 -0.67 -12.90
CA THR A 11 29.45 -1.94 -12.24
C THR A 11 28.64 -1.69 -10.95
N GLN A 12 29.06 -0.71 -10.14
CA GLN A 12 28.34 -0.33 -8.92
C GLN A 12 26.95 0.21 -9.24
N ALA A 13 26.83 1.13 -10.21
CA ALA A 13 25.55 1.70 -10.62
C ALA A 13 24.56 0.63 -11.11
N LEU A 14 25.03 -0.38 -11.87
CA LEU A 14 24.19 -1.49 -12.30
C LEU A 14 23.73 -2.38 -11.14
N SER A 15 24.59 -2.59 -10.13
CA SER A 15 24.23 -3.31 -8.91
C SER A 15 23.18 -2.57 -8.09
N ASP A 16 23.36 -1.26 -7.92
CA ASP A 16 22.42 -0.42 -7.17
C ASP A 16 21.05 -0.39 -7.85
N GLN A 17 21.04 -0.32 -9.18
CA GLN A 17 19.81 -0.39 -9.97
C GLN A 17 19.11 -1.74 -9.80
N ALA A 18 19.84 -2.85 -9.81
CA ALA A 18 19.27 -4.18 -9.60
C ALA A 18 18.65 -4.32 -8.20
N VAL A 19 19.30 -3.76 -7.17
CA VAL A 19 18.77 -3.72 -5.81
C VAL A 19 17.50 -2.87 -5.74
N ALA A 20 17.49 -1.69 -6.34
CA ALA A 20 16.31 -0.81 -6.36
C ALA A 20 15.10 -1.50 -6.98
N THR A 21 15.26 -2.14 -8.14
CA THR A 21 14.17 -2.88 -8.81
C THR A 21 13.71 -4.08 -7.98
N ALA A 22 14.60 -4.75 -7.25
CA ALA A 22 14.21 -5.85 -6.37
C ALA A 22 13.35 -5.35 -5.19
N ILE A 23 13.70 -4.20 -4.60
CA ILE A 23 12.93 -3.55 -3.53
C ILE A 23 11.53 -3.20 -4.03
N GLU A 24 11.42 -2.52 -5.18
CA GLU A 24 10.13 -2.14 -5.78
C GLU A 24 9.19 -3.36 -5.92
N ARG A 25 9.69 -4.46 -6.48
CA ARG A 25 8.89 -5.69 -6.66
C ARG A 25 8.43 -6.31 -5.35
N ILE A 26 9.24 -6.23 -4.30
CA ILE A 26 8.88 -6.75 -2.97
C ILE A 26 7.76 -5.88 -2.38
N LEU A 27 7.88 -4.56 -2.51
CA LEU A 27 6.88 -3.62 -2.00
C LEU A 27 5.54 -3.76 -2.75
N ASP A 28 5.57 -3.85 -4.07
CA ASP A 28 4.36 -4.01 -4.89
C ASP A 28 3.64 -5.32 -4.56
N ARG A 29 4.38 -6.43 -4.46
CA ARG A 29 3.78 -7.71 -4.05
C ARG A 29 3.18 -7.64 -2.64
N GLY A 30 3.87 -7.03 -1.68
CA GLY A 30 3.34 -6.87 -0.33
C GLY A 30 2.08 -6.00 -0.30
N ARG A 31 2.00 -4.98 -1.16
CA ARG A 31 0.80 -4.16 -1.34
C ARG A 31 -0.35 -4.99 -1.91
N ASP A 32 -0.12 -5.75 -2.97
CA ASP A 32 -1.15 -6.57 -3.62
C ASP A 32 -1.69 -7.65 -2.68
N GLU A 33 -0.82 -8.30 -1.92
CA GLU A 33 -1.20 -9.28 -0.88
C GLU A 33 -2.07 -8.64 0.20
N ALA A 34 -1.71 -7.44 0.68
CA ALA A 34 -2.48 -6.72 1.69
C ALA A 34 -3.84 -6.26 1.16
N LEU A 35 -3.91 -5.80 -0.09
CA LEU A 35 -5.16 -5.43 -0.74
C LEU A 35 -6.07 -6.66 -0.88
N ALA A 36 -5.54 -7.79 -1.36
CA ALA A 36 -6.29 -9.03 -1.52
C ALA A 36 -6.84 -9.56 -0.18
N ALA A 37 -6.04 -9.48 0.89
CA ALA A 37 -6.46 -9.89 2.23
C ALA A 37 -7.58 -8.98 2.78
N ALA A 38 -7.47 -7.66 2.58
CA ALA A 38 -8.46 -6.70 3.05
C ALA A 38 -9.75 -6.71 2.21
N SER A 39 -9.65 -7.03 0.92
CA SER A 39 -10.78 -7.14 0.00
C SER A 39 -11.46 -8.50 0.05
N SER A 40 -11.05 -9.42 0.93
CA SER A 40 -11.62 -10.76 0.99
C SER A 40 -13.11 -10.68 1.36
N PRO A 41 -14.03 -10.98 0.42
CA PRO A 41 -15.47 -10.87 0.66
C PRO A 41 -16.00 -11.94 1.62
N GLU A 42 -15.12 -12.87 2.01
CA GLU A 42 -15.43 -13.99 2.89
C GLU A 42 -15.38 -13.59 4.38
N ASP A 43 -14.80 -12.42 4.71
CA ASP A 43 -14.94 -11.85 6.05
C ASP A 43 -16.36 -11.23 6.18
N PRO A 44 -17.19 -11.68 7.14
CA PRO A 44 -18.53 -11.12 7.36
C PRO A 44 -18.53 -9.62 7.74
N ARG A 45 -17.35 -9.06 8.04
CA ARG A 45 -17.12 -7.64 8.35
C ARG A 45 -16.68 -6.84 7.12
N TYR A 46 -16.37 -7.48 5.99
CA TYR A 46 -16.01 -6.76 4.77
C TYR A 46 -17.14 -5.80 4.37
N GLY A 47 -16.76 -4.56 4.07
CA GLY A 47 -17.72 -3.50 3.77
C GLY A 47 -18.55 -3.00 4.96
N ARG A 48 -18.19 -3.31 6.21
CA ARG A 48 -18.81 -2.69 7.40
C ARG A 48 -17.84 -1.77 8.13
N CYS A 49 -18.35 -0.61 8.52
CA CYS A 49 -17.61 0.35 9.32
C CYS A 49 -17.39 -0.21 10.73
N GLN A 50 -16.13 -0.20 11.20
CA GLN A 50 -15.79 -0.70 12.53
C GLN A 50 -16.36 0.14 13.69
N ASP A 51 -16.62 1.43 13.47
CA ASP A 51 -17.07 2.33 14.54
C ASP A 51 -18.60 2.36 14.68
N CYS A 52 -19.34 2.42 13.56
CA CYS A 52 -20.81 2.51 13.58
C CYS A 52 -21.54 1.24 13.14
N GLY A 53 -20.84 0.24 12.61
CA GLY A 53 -21.42 -1.00 12.08
C GLY A 53 -22.18 -0.86 10.76
N GLY A 54 -22.35 0.37 10.25
CA GLY A 54 -23.02 0.64 8.98
C GLY A 54 -22.18 0.20 7.76
N GLY A 55 -22.83 0.12 6.59
CA GLY A 55 -22.14 -0.21 5.34
C GLY A 55 -21.13 0.87 4.92
N ILE A 56 -19.99 0.44 4.39
CA ILE A 56 -19.05 1.29 3.67
C ILE A 56 -19.53 1.37 2.22
N GLY A 57 -19.65 2.59 1.69
CA GLY A 57 -20.16 2.80 0.33
C GLY A 57 -19.33 2.06 -0.71
N GLU A 58 -19.99 1.51 -1.72
CA GLU A 58 -19.36 0.68 -2.75
C GLU A 58 -18.29 1.44 -3.53
N GLU A 59 -18.57 2.67 -3.96
CA GLU A 59 -17.58 3.57 -4.60
C GLU A 59 -16.31 3.75 -3.75
N ARG A 60 -16.46 3.73 -2.41
CA ARG A 60 -15.32 3.85 -1.49
C ARG A 60 -14.53 2.56 -1.38
N LEU A 61 -15.18 1.40 -1.40
CA LEU A 61 -14.51 0.09 -1.41
C LEU A 61 -13.84 -0.19 -2.77
N GLU A 62 -14.42 0.29 -3.86
CA GLU A 62 -13.83 0.21 -5.20
C GLU A 62 -12.55 1.06 -5.30
N ALA A 63 -12.60 2.29 -4.76
CA ALA A 63 -11.43 3.16 -4.71
C ALA A 63 -10.39 2.73 -3.65
N LEU A 64 -10.86 2.21 -2.50
CA LEU A 64 -10.04 1.81 -1.37
C LEU A 64 -10.60 0.53 -0.71
N PRO A 65 -10.22 -0.66 -1.21
CA PRO A 65 -10.72 -1.94 -0.71
C PRO A 65 -10.35 -2.22 0.75
N THR A 66 -9.30 -1.56 1.25
CA THR A 66 -8.82 -1.65 2.63
C THR A 66 -9.55 -0.73 3.60
N ALA A 67 -10.61 -0.04 3.18
CA ALA A 67 -11.35 0.88 4.04
C ALA A 67 -12.04 0.13 5.20
N ILE A 68 -11.68 0.47 6.44
CA ILE A 68 -12.30 -0.07 7.67
C ILE A 68 -13.35 0.86 8.30
N ARG A 69 -13.49 2.09 7.76
CA ARG A 69 -14.43 3.11 8.24
C ARG A 69 -15.24 3.75 7.10
N CYS A 70 -16.49 4.09 7.40
CA CYS A 70 -17.29 4.94 6.53
C CYS A 70 -16.75 6.38 6.53
N VAL A 71 -17.10 7.17 5.51
CA VAL A 71 -16.62 8.55 5.34
C VAL A 71 -16.88 9.42 6.58
N ARG A 72 -18.06 9.27 7.21
CA ARG A 72 -18.43 10.04 8.40
C ARG A 72 -17.54 9.73 9.60
N CYS A 73 -17.37 8.45 9.91
CA CYS A 73 -16.52 7.99 11.02
C CYS A 73 -15.04 8.30 10.76
N GLN A 74 -14.60 8.17 9.50
CA GLN A 74 -13.24 8.54 9.10
C GLN A 74 -12.98 10.03 9.37
N ALA A 75 -13.86 10.92 8.92
CA ALA A 75 -13.71 12.36 9.12
C ALA A 75 -13.71 12.75 10.61
N ALA A 76 -14.52 12.08 11.45
CA ALA A 76 -14.52 12.30 12.89
C ALA A 76 -13.22 11.79 13.56
N TRP A 77 -12.68 10.67 13.08
CA TRP A 77 -11.42 10.13 13.57
C TRP A 77 -10.23 11.05 13.26
N GLU A 78 -10.15 11.56 12.02
CA GLU A 78 -9.10 12.50 11.60
C GLU A 78 -9.13 13.81 12.40
N GLN A 79 -10.33 14.33 12.72
CA GLN A 79 -10.48 15.53 13.55
C GLN A 79 -10.03 15.33 15.00
N SER A 80 -10.15 14.12 15.54
CA SER A 80 -9.76 13.78 16.91
C SER A 80 -8.31 13.31 17.04
N HIS A 81 -7.65 12.97 15.93
CA HIS A 81 -6.24 12.56 15.88
C HIS A 81 -5.43 13.45 14.92
N PRO A 82 -5.41 14.79 15.12
CA PRO A 82 -4.44 15.62 14.43
C PRO A 82 -3.04 15.14 14.86
N TYR A 83 -2.20 14.83 13.87
CA TYR A 83 -0.85 14.25 14.00
C TYR A 83 -0.05 14.68 15.24
#